data_AF-A0A1M3HL87-F1
#
_entry.id   AF-A0A1M3HL87-F1
#
_cell.length_a   1.000
_cell.length_b   1.000
_cell.length_c   1.000
_cell.angle_alpha   90.00
_cell.angle_beta   90.00
_cell.angle_gamma   90.00
#
_symmetry.space_group_name_H-M   'P 1'
#
loop_
_entity.id
_entity.type
_entity.pdbx_description
1 polymer ?
#
loop_
_entity_poly.entity_id
_entity_poly.type
_entity_poly.pdbx_seq_one_letter_code
_entity_poly.pdbx_strand_id
1 'polypeptide(L)'
;MNDEFASLVPSHRTYINRLIEQGVIDHYVVTMETQRVWITFSAEDKAAVEKYLSKSPLYKFWTYEIDELFVVDGLHYRLPVVQLN
;
A
#
# COMPACT_ATOMS: atom_id res chain seq x y z
N MET A 1 18.98 -5.82 -7.39
CA MET A 1 17.78 -5.45 -8.16
C MET A 1 17.99 -5.96 -9.57
N ASN A 2 17.08 -6.80 -10.07
CA ASN A 2 17.09 -7.25 -11.46
C ASN A 2 16.44 -6.16 -12.34
N ASP A 3 16.89 -5.97 -13.58
CA ASP A 3 16.38 -4.90 -14.47
C ASP A 3 14.87 -5.00 -14.70
N GLU A 4 14.34 -6.23 -14.67
CA GLU A 4 12.91 -6.50 -14.73
C GLU A 4 12.13 -5.96 -13.52
N PHE A 5 12.70 -6.03 -12.31
CA PHE A 5 12.03 -5.46 -11.14
C PHE A 5 11.98 -3.93 -11.25
N ALA A 6 13.11 -3.31 -11.61
CA ALA A 6 13.22 -1.86 -11.72
C ALA A 6 12.24 -1.28 -12.76
N SER A 7 12.02 -1.99 -13.88
CA SER A 7 11.09 -1.55 -14.93
C SER A 7 9.61 -1.60 -14.50
N LEU A 8 9.27 -2.43 -13.50
CA LEU A 8 7.90 -2.58 -12.99
C LEU A 8 7.58 -1.63 -11.83
N VAL A 9 8.59 -1.00 -11.21
CA VAL A 9 8.38 -0.06 -10.09
C VAL A 9 7.47 1.12 -10.45
N PRO A 10 7.61 1.80 -11.62
CA PRO A 10 6.76 2.93 -11.96
C PRO A 10 5.28 2.56 -12.09
N SER A 11 4.96 1.47 -12.80
CA SER A 11 3.57 1.02 -12.97
C SER A 11 2.97 0.53 -11.66
N HIS A 12 3.78 -0.11 -10.82
CA HIS A 12 3.39 -0.48 -9.47
C HIS A 12 3.07 0.74 -8.61
N ARG A 13 3.90 1.80 -8.64
CA ARG A 13 3.62 3.06 -7.94
C ARG A 13 2.30 3.69 -8.38
N THR A 14 2.01 3.72 -9.68
CA THR A 14 0.72 4.19 -10.20
C THR A 14 -0.45 3.37 -9.65
N TYR A 15 -0.31 2.04 -9.59
CA TYR A 15 -1.34 1.16 -9.06
C TYR A 15 -1.61 1.40 -7.56
N ILE A 16 -0.56 1.49 -6.75
CA ILE A 16 -0.69 1.76 -5.31
C ILE A 16 -1.32 3.14 -5.06
N ASN A 17 -0.88 4.19 -5.78
CA ASN A 17 -1.46 5.53 -5.64
C ASN A 17 -2.96 5.53 -5.92
N ARG A 18 -3.40 4.82 -6.96
CA ARG A 18 -4.84 4.66 -7.26
C ARG A 18 -5.59 4.00 -6.10
N LEU A 19 -5.03 2.96 -5.49
CA LEU A 19 -5.67 2.29 -4.35
C LEU A 19 -5.75 3.20 -3.11
N ILE A 20 -4.74 4.06 -2.91
CA ILE A 20 -4.75 5.09 -1.86
C ILE A 20 -5.86 6.12 -2.12
N GLU A 21 -5.95 6.64 -3.35
CA GLU A 21 -6.99 7.60 -3.75
C GLU A 21 -8.41 7.02 -3.60
N GLN A 22 -8.56 5.71 -3.79
CA GLN A 22 -9.83 4.99 -3.62
C GLN A 22 -10.14 4.64 -2.15
N GLY A 23 -9.24 4.92 -1.21
CA GLY A 23 -9.40 4.56 0.20
C GLY A 23 -9.30 3.06 0.48
N VAL A 24 -8.72 2.28 -0.45
CA VAL A 24 -8.49 0.83 -0.27
C VAL A 24 -7.18 0.58 0.49
N ILE A 25 -6.18 1.45 0.29
CA ILE A 25 -4.93 1.46 1.05
C ILE A 25 -4.87 2.75 1.87
N ASP A 26 -4.71 2.62 3.17
CA ASP A 26 -4.57 3.79 4.06
C ASP A 26 -3.11 4.22 4.16
N HIS A 27 -2.19 3.26 4.32
CA HIS A 27 -0.75 3.50 4.45
C HIS A 27 0.04 2.54 3.57
N TYR A 28 1.09 3.05 2.93
CA TYR A 28 2.05 2.26 2.15
C TYR A 28 3.47 2.72 2.47
N VAL A 29 4.21 1.92 3.23
CA VAL A 29 5.54 2.26 3.74
C VAL A 29 6.56 1.26 3.21
N VAL A 30 7.70 1.76 2.72
CA VAL A 30 8.78 0.93 2.19
C VAL A 30 10.07 1.23 2.95
N THR A 31 10.70 0.19 3.48
CA THR A 31 12.03 0.29 4.11
C THR A 31 13.11 0.03 3.08
N MET A 32 14.00 1.01 2.85
CA MET A 32 15.06 0.89 1.85
C MET A 32 16.14 -0.14 2.20
N GLU A 33 16.38 -0.36 3.50
CA GLU A 33 17.42 -1.29 3.98
C GLU A 33 16.98 -2.76 3.88
N THR A 34 15.76 -3.07 4.32
CA THR A 34 15.25 -4.45 4.37
C THR A 34 14.38 -4.83 3.17
N GLN A 35 14.08 -3.88 2.28
CA GLN A 35 13.14 -4.04 1.16
C GLN A 35 11.75 -4.53 1.61
N ARG A 36 11.41 -4.33 2.88
CA ARG A 36 10.12 -4.68 3.46
C ARG A 36 9.10 -3.59 3.17
N VAL A 37 7.89 -4.01 2.86
CA VAL A 37 6.74 -3.13 2.64
C VAL A 37 5.71 -3.40 3.73
N TRP A 38 5.17 -2.33 4.31
CA TRP A 38 4.05 -2.37 5.24
C TRP A 38 2.87 -1.66 4.60
N ILE A 39 1.72 -2.33 4.58
CA ILE A 39 0.51 -1.81 3.96
C ILE A 39 -0.65 -2.03 4.92
N THR A 40 -1.45 -0.99 5.15
CA THR A 40 -2.76 -1.12 5.81
C THR A 40 -3.85 -1.06 4.75
N PHE A 41 -4.73 -2.06 4.75
CA PHE A 41 -5.82 -2.20 3.80
C PHE A 41 -7.17 -2.03 4.50
N SER A 42 -8.07 -1.33 3.80
CA SER A 42 -9.49 -1.28 4.11
C SER A 42 -10.23 -2.21 3.13
N ALA A 43 -10.49 -3.45 3.56
CA ALA A 43 -11.13 -4.50 2.75
C ALA A 43 -11.99 -5.44 3.61
N GLU A 44 -12.93 -6.17 2.99
CA GLU A 44 -13.88 -7.04 3.72
C GLU A 44 -13.21 -8.25 4.38
N ASP A 45 -12.24 -8.87 3.71
CA ASP A 45 -11.54 -10.06 4.20
C ASP A 45 -10.13 -10.18 3.59
N LYS A 46 -9.36 -11.18 4.07
CA LYS A 46 -8.02 -11.46 3.57
C LYS A 46 -8.00 -11.82 2.07
N ALA A 47 -9.03 -12.49 1.57
CA ALA A 47 -9.11 -12.86 0.15
C ALA A 47 -9.33 -11.64 -0.76
N ALA A 48 -10.05 -10.62 -0.29
CA ALA A 48 -10.20 -9.35 -0.97
C ALA A 48 -8.85 -8.62 -1.06
N VAL A 49 -8.07 -8.61 0.02
CA VAL A 49 -6.69 -8.07 0.02
C VAL A 49 -5.81 -8.79 -1.00
N GLU A 50 -5.85 -10.13 -1.03
CA GLU A 50 -5.11 -10.92 -2.03
C GLU A 50 -5.48 -10.56 -3.47
N LYS A 51 -6.77 -10.33 -3.77
CA LYS A 51 -7.21 -9.90 -5.11
C LYS A 51 -6.67 -8.52 -5.50
N TYR A 52 -6.41 -7.63 -4.54
CA TYR A 52 -5.75 -6.36 -4.82
C TYR A 52 -4.25 -6.55 -5.03
N LEU A 53 -3.59 -7.35 -4.19
CA LEU A 53 -2.16 -7.62 -4.31
C LEU A 53 -1.83 -8.36 -5.62
N SER A 54 -2.68 -9.30 -6.05
CA SER A 54 -2.46 -10.11 -7.27
C SER A 54 -2.45 -9.30 -8.56
N LYS A 55 -3.04 -8.10 -8.56
CA LYS A 55 -3.05 -7.16 -9.69
C LYS A 55 -1.81 -6.27 -9.73
N SER A 56 -1.00 -6.27 -8.67
CA SER A 56 0.25 -5.53 -8.61
C SER A 56 1.25 -6.07 -9.64
N PRO A 57 1.93 -5.21 -10.42
CA PRO A 57 3.03 -5.63 -11.28
C PRO A 57 4.16 -6.36 -10.53
N LEU A 58 4.31 -6.07 -9.23
CA LEU A 58 5.34 -6.68 -8.38
C LEU A 58 4.88 -7.95 -7.64
N TYR A 59 3.65 -8.42 -7.86
CA TYR A 59 3.06 -9.53 -7.10
C TYR A 59 3.96 -10.77 -7.04
N LYS A 60 4.58 -11.15 -8.18
CA LYS A 60 5.45 -12.33 -8.28
C LYS A 60 6.73 -12.27 -7.45
N PHE A 61 7.11 -11.08 -6.96
CA PHE A 61 8.32 -10.87 -6.15
C PHE A 61 8.02 -10.84 -4.66
N TRP A 62 6.75 -10.88 -4.26
CA TRP A 62 6.36 -10.74 -2.87
C TRP A 62 6.27 -12.08 -2.15
N THR A 63 6.66 -12.04 -0.89
CA THR A 63 6.29 -13.03 0.11
C THR A 63 5.73 -12.23 1.27
N TYR A 64 4.49 -12.51 1.66
CA TYR A 64 3.75 -11.67 2.59
C TYR A 64 2.88 -12.52 3.50
N GLU A 65 2.49 -11.91 4.61
CA GLU A 65 1.51 -12.41 5.57
C GLU A 65 0.41 -11.34 5.69
N ILE A 66 -0.83 -11.77 5.88
CA ILE A 66 -1.99 -10.87 6.05
C ILE A 66 -2.59 -11.14 7.42
N ASP A 67 -2.55 -10.13 8.28
CA ASP A 67 -3.13 -10.16 9.62
C ASP A 67 -4.28 -9.18 9.71
N GLU A 68 -5.34 -9.61 10.38
CA GLU A 68 -6.51 -8.77 10.64
C GLU A 68 -6.17 -7.77 11.75
N LEU A 69 -6.46 -6.50 11.50
CA LEU A 69 -6.16 -5.42 12.43
C LEU A 69 -7.43 -5.05 13.20
N PHE A 70 -7.41 -5.20 14.52
CA PHE A 70 -8.54 -4.81 15.38
C PHE A 70 -8.63 -3.30 15.59
N VAL A 71 -7.48 -2.63 15.72
CA VAL A 71 -7.36 -1.19 15.93
C VAL A 71 -6.11 -0.70 15.20
N VAL A 72 -6.25 0.42 14.50
CA VAL A 72 -5.13 1.18 13.96
C VAL A 72 -5.25 2.60 14.50
N ASP A 73 -4.42 2.92 15.49
CA ASP A 73 -4.33 4.27 16.06
C ASP A 73 -3.13 5.00 15.48
N GLY A 74 -3.36 6.20 14.94
CA GLY A 74 -2.31 7.05 14.41
C GLY A 74 -2.67 8.52 14.56
N LEU A 75 -1.64 9.38 14.60
CA LEU A 75 -1.83 10.81 14.40
C LEU A 75 -2.32 11.00 12.96
N HIS A 76 -3.60 11.35 12.80
CA HIS A 76 -4.09 11.81 11.51
C HIS A 76 -3.24 13.01 11.08
N TYR A 77 -2.47 12.86 10.01
CA TYR A 77 -1.82 13.98 9.32
C TYR A 77 -2.92 14.82 8.66
N ARG A 78 -3.64 15.61 9.45
CA ARG A 78 -4.47 16.67 8.91
C ARG A 78 -3.53 17.77 8.47
N LEU A 79 -3.53 18.07 7.16
CA LEU A 79 -3.17 19.42 6.73
C LEU A 79 -3.99 20.40 7.60
N PRO A 80 -3.40 21.49 8.11
CA PRO A 80 -4.17 22.47 8.85
C PRO A 80 -5.36 22.89 7.99
N VAL A 81 -6.55 22.96 8.60
CA VAL A 81 -7.76 23.39 7.91
C VAL A 81 -7.48 24.78 7.34
N VAL A 82 -7.52 24.91 6.02
CA VAL A 82 -7.38 26.22 5.38
C VAL A 82 -8.60 27.05 5.77
N GLN A 83 -8.44 27.95 6.73
CA GLN A 83 -9.42 28.98 7.00
C GLN A 83 -9.24 30.10 5.98
N LEU A 84 -10.23 30.26 5.10
CA LEU A 84 -10.41 31.50 4.35
C LEU A 84 -11.05 32.50 5.31
N ASN A 85 -10.32 33.57 5.63
CA ASN A 85 -10.84 34.73 6.37
C ASN A 85 -11.84 35.52 5.51
#